data_AF-A0ABC9T3T0-F1
#
_entry.id   AF-A0ABC9T3T0-F1
#
_cell.length_a   1.000
_cell.length_b   1.000
_cell.length_c   1.000
_cell.angle_alpha   90.00
_cell.angle_beta   90.00
_cell.angle_gamma   90.00
#
_symmetry.space_group_name_H-M   'P 1'
#
loop_
_entity.id
_entity.type
_entity.pdbx_description
1 polymer ?
#
loop_
_entity_poly.entity_id
_entity_poly.type
_entity_poly.pdbx_seq_one_letter_code
_entity_poly.pdbx_strand_id
1 'polypeptide(L)'
;MGYIVDISKWNGNIDWDVAALQLDLVIARVQDGSNVVDHMYPSYVGEMKKRGVSFGNYAFCRFVSENDARVEARDFWNRGDKDALFWVADVEVKTMGNMLAGTLAFIDELRQLGAKKVGLYVGHHTYKDFQADKVNADFVWIPRYGGNRPAYPCDIWQYTETGNVPGIGKCDLNQLTGSKPLSWFTGEEQTEQFVANGGYQYVKSGGFGISLVQEVVNAMNERGTKGKVVSDPLTGLAYLQTEVLPNGELDKITAWMDERNWWYEYIKK
;
A
#
# COMPACT_ATOMS: atom_id res chain seq x y z
N MET A 1 7.07 3.07 -15.12
CA MET A 1 7.04 2.93 -13.65
C MET A 1 7.87 4.07 -13.12
N GLY A 2 7.24 4.99 -12.39
CA GLY A 2 7.95 6.02 -11.66
C GLY A 2 8.59 5.47 -10.39
N TYR A 3 9.01 6.39 -9.54
CA TYR A 3 9.66 6.13 -8.26
C TYR A 3 8.67 6.35 -7.11
N ILE A 4 8.84 5.55 -6.06
CA ILE A 4 8.26 5.84 -4.74
C ILE A 4 9.37 6.47 -3.90
N VAL A 5 9.19 7.72 -3.51
CA VAL A 5 10.22 8.53 -2.84
C VAL A 5 9.68 9.07 -1.53
N ASP A 6 10.45 8.98 -0.47
CA ASP A 6 10.18 9.74 0.74
C ASP A 6 11.07 11.00 0.79
N ILE A 7 10.47 12.12 1.18
CA ILE A 7 11.11 13.43 1.14
C ILE A 7 10.88 14.24 2.41
N SER A 8 11.80 15.16 2.67
CA SER A 8 11.72 16.14 3.74
C SER A 8 12.38 17.45 3.30
N LYS A 9 12.50 18.44 4.21
CA LYS A 9 13.29 19.65 3.93
C LYS A 9 14.71 19.38 3.42
N TRP A 10 15.27 18.20 3.69
CA TRP A 10 16.64 17.86 3.28
C TRP A 10 16.79 17.66 1.77
N ASN A 11 15.71 17.42 1.04
CA ASN A 11 15.72 17.39 -0.42
C ASN A 11 15.75 18.79 -1.05
N GLY A 12 15.53 19.85 -0.25
CA GLY A 12 15.63 21.23 -0.70
C GLY A 12 14.62 21.62 -1.77
N ASN A 13 15.02 22.50 -2.68
CA ASN A 13 14.14 22.95 -3.76
C ASN A 13 14.11 21.89 -4.87
N ILE A 14 12.98 21.19 -4.99
CA ILE A 14 12.71 20.23 -6.06
C ILE A 14 12.23 20.97 -7.31
N ASP A 15 12.77 20.60 -8.47
CA ASP A 15 12.20 20.97 -9.77
C ASP A 15 11.00 20.07 -10.05
N TRP A 16 9.82 20.54 -9.66
CA TRP A 16 8.58 19.77 -9.72
C TRP A 16 8.06 19.52 -11.14
N ASP A 17 8.44 20.35 -12.11
CA ASP A 17 8.05 20.15 -13.51
C ASP A 17 8.80 18.94 -14.11
N VAL A 18 10.02 18.70 -13.66
CA VAL A 18 10.79 17.50 -14.01
C VAL A 18 10.40 16.32 -13.11
N ALA A 19 10.36 16.52 -11.79
CA ALA A 19 10.18 15.45 -10.82
C ALA A 19 8.81 14.78 -10.90
N ALA A 20 7.72 15.53 -11.11
CA ALA A 20 6.37 14.96 -11.13
C ALA A 20 6.19 13.87 -12.21
N LEU A 21 6.92 13.97 -13.33
CA LEU A 21 6.90 12.96 -14.40
C LEU A 21 7.61 11.65 -14.03
N GLN A 22 8.39 11.66 -12.93
CA GLN A 22 9.16 10.53 -12.45
C GLN A 22 8.51 9.83 -11.26
N LEU A 23 7.46 10.39 -10.65
CA LEU A 23 6.98 9.97 -9.34
C LEU A 23 5.67 9.21 -9.44
N ASP A 24 5.66 7.98 -8.92
CA ASP A 24 4.43 7.20 -8.71
C ASP A 24 3.78 7.56 -7.35
N LEU A 25 4.59 7.86 -6.34
CA LEU A 25 4.13 8.17 -4.98
C LEU A 25 5.20 8.95 -4.20
N VAL A 26 4.77 9.91 -3.40
CA VAL A 26 5.63 10.63 -2.45
C VAL A 26 5.19 10.38 -1.00
N ILE A 27 6.13 10.18 -0.07
CA ILE A 27 5.85 10.16 1.37
C ILE A 27 6.58 11.34 2.01
N ALA A 28 5.86 12.41 2.36
CA ALA A 28 6.48 13.67 2.78
C ALA A 28 6.46 13.85 4.30
N ARG A 29 7.59 14.32 4.85
CA ARG A 29 7.72 14.56 6.29
C ARG A 29 6.89 15.77 6.70
N VAL A 30 6.07 15.62 7.72
CA VAL A 30 5.32 16.74 8.33
C VAL A 30 6.08 17.33 9.51
N GLN A 31 6.66 16.47 10.35
CA GLN A 31 7.31 16.88 11.59
C GLN A 31 8.40 15.90 12.03
N ASP A 32 9.22 16.38 12.96
CA ASP A 32 10.19 15.61 13.73
C ASP A 32 9.96 15.87 15.22
N GLY A 33 9.20 14.99 15.88
CA GLY A 33 8.61 15.28 17.18
C GLY A 33 7.55 16.39 17.12
N SER A 34 6.93 16.67 18.27
CA SER A 34 6.01 17.81 18.40
C SER A 34 6.68 19.17 18.18
N ASN A 35 7.99 19.29 18.39
CA ASN A 35 8.68 20.58 18.45
C ASN A 35 9.27 21.06 17.12
N VAL A 36 9.33 20.22 16.08
CA VAL A 36 9.94 20.60 14.80
C VAL A 36 8.96 20.33 13.67
N VAL A 37 8.45 21.40 13.06
CA VAL A 37 7.66 21.32 11.82
C VAL A 37 8.62 21.30 10.63
N ASP A 38 8.36 20.41 9.65
CA ASP A 38 9.08 20.45 8.39
C ASP A 38 8.58 21.64 7.55
N HIS A 39 9.40 22.69 7.46
CA HIS A 39 8.98 23.94 6.82
C HIS A 39 8.82 23.85 5.30
N MET A 40 9.35 22.80 4.66
CA MET A 40 9.19 22.60 3.21
C MET A 40 7.90 21.86 2.88
N TYR A 41 7.33 21.12 3.84
CA TYR A 41 6.14 20.29 3.64
C TYR A 41 4.95 21.02 2.97
N PRO A 42 4.52 22.22 3.43
CA PRO A 42 3.40 22.91 2.79
C PRO A 42 3.66 23.25 1.31
N SER A 43 4.90 23.61 0.98
CA SER A 43 5.30 23.90 -0.40
C SER A 43 5.28 22.64 -1.25
N TYR A 44 5.80 21.52 -0.74
CA TYR A 44 5.80 20.26 -1.46
C TYR A 44 4.37 19.77 -1.73
N VAL A 45 3.50 19.81 -0.72
CA VAL A 45 2.08 19.43 -0.90
C VAL A 45 1.40 20.29 -1.96
N GLY A 46 1.62 21.61 -1.94
CA GLY A 46 1.07 22.51 -2.96
C GLY A 46 1.51 22.13 -4.38
N GLU A 47 2.80 21.81 -4.57
CA GLU A 47 3.34 21.45 -5.88
C GLU A 47 2.91 20.04 -6.33
N MET A 48 2.79 19.08 -5.40
CA MET A 48 2.27 17.73 -5.67
C MET A 48 0.80 17.79 -6.10
N LYS A 49 -0.05 18.52 -5.36
CA LYS A 49 -1.46 18.71 -5.72
C LYS A 49 -1.64 19.37 -7.08
N LYS A 50 -0.85 20.41 -7.37
CA LYS A 50 -0.89 21.12 -8.66
C LYS A 50 -0.59 20.21 -9.85
N ARG A 51 0.19 19.14 -9.66
CA ARG A 51 0.63 18.21 -10.71
C ARG A 51 -0.01 16.82 -10.61
N GLY A 52 -0.93 16.61 -9.67
CA GLY A 52 -1.59 15.32 -9.49
C GLY A 52 -0.67 14.20 -9.01
N VAL A 53 0.41 14.53 -8.27
CA VAL A 53 1.29 13.52 -7.67
C VAL A 53 0.66 13.01 -6.38
N SER A 54 0.36 11.71 -6.32
CA SER A 54 -0.18 11.07 -5.12
C SER A 54 0.83 11.10 -3.97
N PHE A 55 0.33 11.35 -2.75
CA PHE A 55 1.20 11.47 -1.58
C PHE A 55 0.60 10.94 -0.28
N GLY A 56 1.49 10.51 0.62
CA GLY A 56 1.22 10.24 2.03
C GLY A 56 2.08 11.11 2.95
N ASN A 57 1.76 11.09 4.24
CA ASN A 57 2.45 11.85 5.27
C ASN A 57 3.27 10.93 6.18
N TYR A 58 4.43 11.38 6.65
CA TYR A 58 5.13 10.74 7.77
C TYR A 58 5.57 11.72 8.85
N ALA A 59 5.72 11.23 10.07
CA ALA A 59 6.26 11.98 11.20
C ALA A 59 7.31 11.14 11.93
N PHE A 60 8.51 11.69 12.06
CA PHE A 60 9.56 11.09 12.88
C PHE A 60 9.15 11.20 14.34
N CYS A 61 9.04 10.06 15.01
CA CYS A 61 8.47 9.95 16.35
C CYS A 61 9.49 10.30 17.44
N ARG A 62 9.08 11.14 18.40
CA ARG A 62 9.91 11.50 19.57
C ARG A 62 9.22 11.38 20.93
N PHE A 63 8.01 10.83 20.98
CA PHE A 63 7.22 10.71 22.20
C PHE A 63 7.97 10.04 23.36
N VAL A 64 7.78 10.54 24.58
CA VAL A 64 8.44 10.00 25.79
C VAL A 64 7.48 9.25 26.73
N SER A 65 6.19 9.22 26.39
CA SER A 65 5.13 8.48 27.10
C SER A 65 3.94 8.22 26.17
N GLU A 66 3.00 7.37 26.55
CA GLU A 66 1.78 7.15 25.75
C GLU A 66 0.92 8.41 25.61
N ASN A 67 0.81 9.24 26.66
CA ASN A 67 0.06 10.49 26.56
C ASN A 67 0.76 11.49 25.61
N ASP A 68 2.09 11.53 25.66
CA ASP A 68 2.89 12.35 24.77
C ASP A 68 2.80 11.85 23.32
N ALA A 69 2.74 10.53 23.09
CA ALA A 69 2.49 9.94 21.79
C ALA A 69 1.15 10.39 21.18
N ARG A 70 0.10 10.50 22.01
CA ARG A 70 -1.19 11.06 21.57
C ARG A 70 -1.08 12.55 21.24
N VAL A 71 -0.30 13.32 22.01
CA VAL A 71 -0.04 14.74 21.68
C VAL A 71 0.67 14.84 20.33
N GLU A 72 1.72 14.06 20.13
CA GLU A 72 2.50 14.06 18.90
C GLU A 72 1.67 13.64 17.69
N ALA A 73 0.78 12.65 17.83
CA ALA A 73 -0.15 12.25 16.79
C ALA A 73 -1.18 13.33 16.44
N ARG A 74 -1.71 14.06 17.45
CA ARG A 74 -2.58 15.21 17.22
C ARG A 74 -1.86 16.34 16.50
N ASP A 75 -0.62 16.63 16.89
CA ASP A 75 0.22 17.61 16.20
C ASP A 75 0.43 17.20 14.74
N PHE A 76 0.80 15.94 14.51
CA PHE A 76 1.01 15.39 13.17
C PHE A 76 -0.24 15.52 12.31
N TRP A 77 -1.38 15.06 12.83
CA TRP A 77 -2.67 15.18 12.17
C TRP A 77 -3.01 16.64 11.85
N ASN A 78 -2.88 17.54 12.81
CA ASN A 78 -3.24 18.96 12.63
C ASN A 78 -2.37 19.67 11.58
N ARG A 79 -1.09 19.33 11.50
CA ARG A 79 -0.13 19.93 10.57
C ARG A 79 -0.17 19.31 9.18
N GLY A 80 -0.47 18.02 9.10
CA GLY A 80 -0.53 17.29 7.83
C GLY A 80 -1.76 17.66 7.01
N ASP A 81 -1.58 17.72 5.70
CA ASP A 81 -2.65 17.89 4.72
C ASP A 81 -3.57 16.66 4.72
N LYS A 82 -4.88 16.89 4.64
CA LYS A 82 -5.92 15.85 4.76
C LYS A 82 -6.19 15.10 3.46
N ASP A 83 -5.67 15.58 2.33
CA ASP A 83 -5.70 14.84 1.07
C ASP A 83 -4.63 13.73 1.03
N ALA A 84 -3.76 13.66 2.05
CA ALA A 84 -2.80 12.57 2.19
C ALA A 84 -3.51 11.21 2.28
N LEU A 85 -3.02 10.27 1.48
CA LEU A 85 -3.66 8.97 1.28
C LEU A 85 -3.43 8.01 2.44
N PHE A 86 -2.38 8.23 3.22
CA PHE A 86 -2.03 7.47 4.41
C PHE A 86 -1.07 8.28 5.31
N TRP A 87 -0.92 7.83 6.55
CA TRP A 87 -0.15 8.49 7.60
C TRP A 87 0.85 7.50 8.20
N VAL A 88 2.12 7.87 8.36
CA VAL A 88 3.16 6.95 8.83
C VAL A 88 3.76 7.43 10.16
N ALA A 89 3.79 6.55 11.14
CA ALA A 89 4.63 6.68 12.31
C ALA A 89 6.04 6.20 11.96
N ASP A 90 7.02 7.10 12.01
CA ASP A 90 8.43 6.80 11.72
C ASP A 90 9.21 6.64 13.02
N VAL A 91 9.50 5.38 13.38
CA VAL A 91 10.03 4.99 14.70
C VAL A 91 11.46 4.44 14.56
N GLU A 92 12.44 5.35 14.65
CA GLU A 92 13.86 5.01 14.48
C GLU A 92 14.64 4.97 15.79
N VAL A 93 14.25 5.80 16.76
CA VAL A 93 15.03 6.02 17.98
C VAL A 93 14.23 5.64 19.22
N LYS A 94 14.92 5.10 20.23
CA LYS A 94 14.30 4.76 21.51
C LYS A 94 14.16 6.01 22.38
N THR A 95 12.95 6.53 22.50
CA THR A 95 12.62 7.72 23.31
C THR A 95 11.89 7.40 24.62
N MET A 96 11.38 6.17 24.76
CA MET A 96 10.77 5.68 25.99
C MET A 96 11.10 4.21 26.26
N GLY A 97 10.83 3.75 27.49
CA GLY A 97 11.12 2.37 27.90
C GLY A 97 10.35 1.33 27.10
N ASN A 98 9.08 1.62 26.78
CA ASN A 98 8.19 0.74 26.02
C ASN A 98 7.74 1.41 24.72
N MET A 99 8.55 1.27 23.65
CA MET A 99 8.23 1.86 22.34
C MET A 99 6.94 1.30 21.75
N LEU A 100 6.63 0.01 21.95
CA LEU A 100 5.39 -0.60 21.47
C LEU A 100 4.14 0.17 21.99
N ALA A 101 4.10 0.46 23.29
CA ALA A 101 2.97 1.18 23.89
C ALA A 101 2.83 2.60 23.32
N GLY A 102 3.94 3.34 23.17
CA GLY A 102 3.94 4.66 22.57
C GLY A 102 3.48 4.65 21.10
N THR A 103 4.02 3.73 20.29
CA THR A 103 3.65 3.57 18.88
C THR A 103 2.17 3.20 18.71
N LEU A 104 1.64 2.28 19.52
CA LEU A 104 0.22 1.94 19.51
C LEU A 104 -0.64 3.16 19.89
N ALA A 105 -0.29 3.88 20.94
CA ALA A 105 -1.00 5.09 21.35
C ALA A 105 -1.02 6.18 20.26
N PHE A 106 0.10 6.35 19.53
CA PHE A 106 0.21 7.27 18.40
C PHE A 106 -0.72 6.86 17.24
N ILE A 107 -0.64 5.60 16.81
CA ILE A 107 -1.44 5.07 15.68
C ILE A 107 -2.93 5.07 16.00
N ASP A 108 -3.30 4.68 17.23
CA ASP A 108 -4.71 4.68 17.66
C ASP A 108 -5.28 6.10 17.69
N GLU A 109 -4.50 7.09 18.14
CA GLU A 109 -4.92 8.50 18.11
C GLU A 109 -5.14 8.98 16.67
N LEU A 110 -4.24 8.66 15.72
CA LEU A 110 -4.44 9.00 14.31
C LEU A 110 -5.74 8.42 13.75
N ARG A 111 -6.04 7.16 14.08
CA ARG A 111 -7.30 6.50 13.68
C ARG A 111 -8.51 7.18 14.29
N GLN A 112 -8.45 7.56 15.57
CA GLN A 112 -9.51 8.30 16.27
C GLN A 112 -9.76 9.67 15.62
N LEU A 113 -8.71 10.35 15.16
CA LEU A 113 -8.80 11.65 14.48
C LEU A 113 -9.33 11.54 13.05
N GLY A 114 -9.34 10.35 12.47
CA GLY A 114 -9.98 10.05 11.18
C GLY A 114 -9.07 9.46 10.11
N ALA A 115 -7.79 9.21 10.41
CA ALA A 115 -6.88 8.56 9.46
C ALA A 115 -7.39 7.17 9.08
N LYS A 116 -7.58 6.93 7.77
CA LYS A 116 -8.13 5.66 7.25
C LYS A 116 -7.08 4.60 7.00
N LYS A 117 -5.84 5.02 6.73
CA LYS A 117 -4.68 4.16 6.48
C LYS A 117 -3.51 4.70 7.30
N VAL A 118 -2.97 3.89 8.19
CA VAL A 118 -1.85 4.22 9.05
C VAL A 118 -0.76 3.16 8.91
N GLY A 119 0.45 3.59 8.56
CA GLY A 119 1.63 2.75 8.40
C GLY A 119 2.63 2.92 9.54
N LEU A 120 3.55 1.95 9.62
CA LEU A 120 4.71 2.00 10.50
C LEU A 120 5.98 1.94 9.65
N TYR A 121 6.83 2.95 9.77
CA TYR A 121 8.24 2.83 9.42
C TYR A 121 9.05 2.45 10.66
N VAL A 122 9.90 1.46 10.53
CA VAL A 122 10.76 1.01 11.63
C VAL A 122 12.11 0.54 11.09
N GLY A 123 13.18 1.01 11.73
CA GLY A 123 14.54 0.61 11.39
C GLY A 123 14.73 -0.92 11.47
N HIS A 124 15.47 -1.49 10.52
CA HIS A 124 15.73 -2.94 10.50
C HIS A 124 16.38 -3.45 11.80
N HIS A 125 17.24 -2.63 12.40
CA HIS A 125 17.95 -2.96 13.64
C HIS A 125 17.07 -2.80 14.91
N THR A 126 16.02 -1.98 14.87
CA THR A 126 15.12 -1.72 16.02
C THR A 126 13.84 -2.55 15.99
N TYR A 127 13.53 -3.22 14.87
CA TYR A 127 12.28 -3.99 14.68
C TYR A 127 11.91 -4.89 15.87
N LYS A 128 12.84 -5.72 16.35
CA LYS A 128 12.60 -6.62 17.49
C LYS A 128 12.50 -5.89 18.82
N ASP A 129 13.40 -4.93 19.04
CA ASP A 129 13.46 -4.17 20.30
C ASP A 129 12.20 -3.33 20.51
N PHE A 130 11.62 -2.82 19.42
CA PHE A 130 10.37 -2.05 19.45
C PHE A 130 9.13 -2.94 19.30
N GLN A 131 9.30 -4.26 19.17
CA GLN A 131 8.22 -5.23 18.98
C GLN A 131 7.28 -4.85 17.83
N ALA A 132 7.86 -4.44 16.70
CA ALA A 132 7.13 -3.91 15.55
C ALA A 132 6.11 -4.92 14.96
N ASP A 133 6.37 -6.22 15.13
CA ASP A 133 5.44 -7.31 14.75
C ASP A 133 4.10 -7.28 15.51
N LYS A 134 4.05 -6.59 16.65
CA LYS A 134 2.85 -6.45 17.48
C LYS A 134 2.10 -5.14 17.23
N VAL A 135 2.63 -4.25 16.39
CA VAL A 135 1.96 -3.00 16.03
C VAL A 135 0.89 -3.29 14.99
N ASN A 136 -0.35 -2.92 15.28
CA ASN A 136 -1.47 -3.11 14.35
C ASN A 136 -1.53 -1.95 13.33
N ALA A 137 -0.56 -1.88 12.42
CA ALA A 137 -0.54 -0.94 11.29
C ALA A 137 -1.16 -1.58 10.02
N ASP A 138 -1.68 -0.75 9.11
CA ASP A 138 -2.28 -1.20 7.85
C ASP A 138 -1.22 -1.63 6.82
N PHE A 139 0.01 -1.13 6.96
CA PHE A 139 1.19 -1.53 6.22
C PHE A 139 2.47 -1.28 7.01
N VAL A 140 3.53 -2.02 6.68
CA VAL A 140 4.86 -1.88 7.30
C VAL A 140 5.90 -1.46 6.26
N TRP A 141 6.73 -0.48 6.62
CA TRP A 141 7.80 0.07 5.80
C TRP A 141 9.14 -0.12 6.51
N ILE A 142 10.12 -0.79 5.85
CA ILE A 142 11.40 -1.12 6.48
C ILE A 142 12.57 -0.71 5.57
N PRO A 143 13.59 -0.01 6.10
CA PRO A 143 14.82 0.24 5.39
C PRO A 143 15.74 -0.97 5.44
N ARG A 144 16.36 -1.32 4.31
CA ARG A 144 17.55 -2.19 4.32
C ARG A 144 18.39 -1.94 3.09
N TYR A 145 19.59 -1.42 3.30
CA TYR A 145 20.48 -1.00 2.21
C TYR A 145 21.51 -2.10 1.90
N GLY A 146 22.10 -2.06 0.70
CA GLY A 146 23.13 -3.02 0.29
C GLY A 146 22.59 -4.29 -0.39
N GLY A 147 21.41 -4.20 -1.03
CA GLY A 147 20.89 -5.22 -1.96
C GLY A 147 20.11 -6.38 -1.32
N ASN A 148 20.26 -6.60 -0.02
CA ASN A 148 19.47 -7.61 0.69
C ASN A 148 18.09 -7.05 1.09
N ARG A 149 17.02 -7.78 0.74
CA ARG A 149 15.65 -7.48 1.19
C ARG A 149 15.55 -7.45 2.73
N PRO A 150 14.63 -6.67 3.32
CA PRO A 150 14.32 -6.73 4.75
C PRO A 150 14.12 -8.17 5.23
N ALA A 151 14.67 -8.50 6.40
CA ALA A 151 14.52 -9.84 6.98
C ALA A 151 13.13 -10.07 7.61
N TYR A 152 12.35 -9.00 7.76
CA TYR A 152 11.01 -9.00 8.33
C TYR A 152 10.01 -8.63 7.22
N PRO A 153 8.77 -9.16 7.29
CA PRO A 153 7.72 -8.80 6.34
C PRO A 153 7.48 -7.30 6.30
N CYS A 154 7.39 -6.74 5.10
CA CYS A 154 7.04 -5.33 4.86
C CYS A 154 6.35 -5.17 3.51
N ASP A 155 5.47 -4.17 3.43
CA ASP A 155 4.79 -3.78 2.20
C ASP A 155 5.63 -2.81 1.38
N ILE A 156 6.39 -1.95 2.06
CA ILE A 156 7.34 -1.02 1.44
C ILE A 156 8.76 -1.35 1.92
N TRP A 157 9.70 -1.47 1.00
CA TRP A 157 11.12 -1.57 1.28
C TRP A 157 11.84 -0.31 0.80
N GLN A 158 12.41 0.46 1.73
CA GLN A 158 13.38 1.52 1.39
C GLN A 158 14.74 0.85 1.12
N TYR A 159 15.09 0.75 -0.16
CA TYR A 159 16.23 -0.07 -0.60
C TYR A 159 17.52 0.73 -0.77
N THR A 160 17.43 2.05 -0.82
CA THR A 160 18.59 2.94 -0.85
C THR A 160 18.25 4.32 -0.30
N GLU A 161 19.23 4.91 0.40
CA GLU A 161 19.24 6.32 0.84
C GLU A 161 20.13 7.23 -0.06
N THR A 162 20.60 6.66 -1.18
CA THR A 162 21.55 7.29 -2.11
C THR A 162 21.06 7.25 -3.56
N GLY A 163 19.75 7.10 -3.74
CA GLY A 163 19.12 7.18 -5.05
C GLY A 163 19.30 8.56 -5.68
N ASN A 164 19.01 8.66 -6.97
CA ASN A 164 18.99 9.93 -7.67
C ASN A 164 17.80 9.96 -8.64
N VAL A 165 16.90 10.92 -8.45
CA VAL A 165 15.71 11.10 -9.30
C VAL A 165 15.80 12.45 -10.01
N PRO A 166 15.60 12.52 -11.34
CA PRO A 166 15.56 13.78 -12.06
C PRO A 166 14.60 14.78 -11.42
N GLY A 167 15.07 16.01 -11.19
CA GLY A 167 14.33 17.08 -10.51
C GLY A 167 14.42 17.07 -8.98
N ILE A 168 14.78 15.95 -8.36
CA ILE A 168 14.99 15.84 -6.89
C ILE A 168 16.48 15.81 -6.54
N GLY A 169 17.29 15.09 -7.32
CA GLY A 169 18.66 14.77 -6.96
C GLY A 169 18.72 13.61 -5.97
N LYS A 170 19.62 13.69 -4.97
CA LYS A 170 19.79 12.61 -3.97
C LYS A 170 18.50 12.42 -3.18
N CYS A 171 17.98 11.19 -3.14
CA CYS A 171 16.78 10.86 -2.36
C CYS A 171 16.72 9.38 -1.98
N ASP A 172 15.81 9.10 -1.07
CA ASP A 172 15.53 7.75 -0.60
C ASP A 172 14.53 7.08 -1.55
N LEU A 173 14.82 5.84 -1.96
CA LEU A 173 14.00 5.11 -2.91
C LEU A 173 13.39 3.88 -2.29
N ASN A 174 12.12 3.67 -2.65
CA ASN A 174 11.27 2.65 -2.10
C ASN A 174 10.72 1.76 -3.20
N GLN A 175 10.40 0.53 -2.84
CA GLN A 175 9.66 -0.39 -3.71
C GLN A 175 8.68 -1.24 -2.92
N LEU A 176 7.61 -1.67 -3.58
CA LEU A 176 6.59 -2.51 -2.99
C LEU A 176 7.07 -3.98 -2.96
N THR A 177 6.97 -4.61 -1.80
CA THR A 177 7.40 -6.01 -1.60
C THR A 177 6.35 -6.89 -0.94
N GLY A 178 5.28 -6.30 -0.42
CA GLY A 178 4.23 -7.01 0.29
C GLY A 178 2.95 -7.19 -0.53
N SER A 179 1.83 -7.22 0.19
CA SER A 179 0.51 -7.58 -0.37
C SER A 179 -0.24 -6.40 -0.97
N LYS A 180 0.19 -5.16 -0.66
CA LYS A 180 -0.50 -3.94 -1.08
C LYS A 180 0.02 -3.48 -2.45
N PRO A 181 -0.83 -3.41 -3.50
CA PRO A 181 -0.43 -2.87 -4.79
C PRO A 181 -0.28 -1.34 -4.72
N LEU A 182 0.36 -0.74 -5.73
CA LEU A 182 0.54 0.71 -5.82
C LEU A 182 -0.80 1.47 -5.73
N SER A 183 -1.85 0.97 -6.38
CA SER A 183 -3.20 1.56 -6.32
C SER A 183 -3.77 1.66 -4.90
N TRP A 184 -3.41 0.74 -4.01
CA TRP A 184 -3.79 0.84 -2.60
C TRP A 184 -3.15 2.06 -1.94
N PHE A 185 -1.93 2.43 -2.31
CA PHE A 185 -1.23 3.59 -1.78
C PHE A 185 -1.58 4.89 -2.49
N THR A 186 -1.82 4.88 -3.80
CA THR A 186 -2.10 6.08 -4.60
C THR A 186 -3.56 6.51 -4.56
N GLY A 187 -4.44 5.71 -3.95
CA GLY A 187 -5.87 6.04 -3.85
C GLY A 187 -6.56 6.07 -5.19
N GLU A 188 -5.90 5.59 -6.24
CA GLU A 188 -6.55 5.21 -7.47
C GLU A 188 -7.57 4.15 -7.09
N GLU A 189 -8.84 4.56 -7.01
CA GLU A 189 -9.90 3.66 -7.42
C GLU A 189 -9.41 3.05 -8.71
N GLN A 190 -9.53 1.73 -8.86
CA GLN A 190 -9.56 1.21 -10.20
C GLN A 190 -10.78 1.87 -10.87
N THR A 191 -10.65 3.10 -11.39
CA THR A 191 -11.13 3.33 -12.74
C THR A 191 -10.48 2.18 -13.48
N GLU A 192 -11.29 1.18 -13.79
CA GLU A 192 -10.98 0.20 -14.81
C GLU A 192 -10.66 1.03 -16.06
N GLN A 193 -9.44 1.56 -16.15
CA GLN A 193 -8.79 1.79 -17.41
C GLN A 193 -8.67 0.39 -17.97
N PHE A 194 -9.71 0.01 -18.71
CA PHE A 194 -9.64 -0.97 -19.75
C PHE A 194 -8.41 -0.61 -20.58
N VAL A 195 -7.26 -1.19 -20.19
CA VAL A 195 -6.17 -1.40 -21.12
C VAL A 195 -6.84 -2.25 -22.18
N ALA A 196 -7.15 -1.62 -23.31
CA ALA A 196 -7.58 -2.28 -24.52
C ALA A 196 -6.41 -3.13 -25.07
N ASN A 197 -5.96 -4.11 -24.30
CA ASN A 197 -5.29 -5.28 -24.81
C ASN A 197 -6.41 -6.20 -25.27
N GLY A 198 -6.76 -6.07 -26.55
CA GLY A 198 -7.84 -6.79 -27.21
C GLY A 198 -7.70 -8.31 -27.15
N GLY A 199 -8.04 -8.89 -26.00
CA GLY A 199 -8.20 -10.32 -25.79
C GLY A 199 -9.50 -10.56 -25.06
N TYR A 200 -10.61 -10.53 -25.79
CA TYR A 200 -11.86 -11.11 -25.32
C TYR A 200 -11.65 -12.63 -25.19
N GLN A 201 -11.69 -13.16 -23.96
CA GLN A 201 -11.50 -14.58 -23.67
C GLN A 201 -12.57 -15.06 -22.69
N TYR A 202 -12.70 -16.37 -22.50
CA TYR A 202 -13.50 -16.92 -21.41
C TYR A 202 -12.66 -17.89 -20.59
N VAL A 203 -12.95 -17.97 -19.30
CA VAL A 203 -12.32 -18.92 -18.38
C VAL A 203 -13.17 -20.17 -18.29
N LYS A 204 -12.51 -21.33 -18.31
CA LYS A 204 -13.11 -22.62 -17.98
C LYS A 204 -12.37 -23.23 -16.80
N SER A 205 -13.09 -23.60 -15.75
CA SER A 205 -12.49 -24.30 -14.62
C SER A 205 -12.29 -25.78 -14.92
N GLY A 206 -11.47 -26.43 -14.11
CA GLY A 206 -11.48 -27.88 -13.95
C GLY A 206 -12.81 -28.37 -13.39
N GLY A 207 -13.01 -29.69 -13.45
CA GLY A 207 -14.18 -30.33 -12.85
C GLY A 207 -14.12 -30.26 -11.32
N PHE A 208 -15.20 -29.80 -10.70
CA PHE A 208 -15.43 -29.81 -9.26
C PHE A 208 -16.66 -30.66 -8.92
N GLY A 209 -16.75 -31.15 -7.68
CA GLY A 209 -17.89 -31.95 -7.24
C GLY A 209 -19.20 -31.15 -7.27
N ILE A 210 -20.32 -31.78 -7.63
CA ILE A 210 -21.64 -31.12 -7.71
C ILE A 210 -22.04 -30.44 -6.39
N SER A 211 -21.56 -30.93 -5.24
CA SER A 211 -21.75 -30.30 -3.93
C SER A 211 -21.22 -28.86 -3.85
N LEU A 212 -20.27 -28.48 -4.70
CA LEU A 212 -19.64 -27.17 -4.71
C LEU A 212 -20.37 -26.16 -5.62
N VAL A 213 -21.41 -26.58 -6.34
CA VAL A 213 -22.14 -25.71 -7.29
C VAL A 213 -22.67 -24.45 -6.60
N GLN A 214 -23.24 -24.56 -5.39
CA GLN A 214 -23.75 -23.39 -4.67
C GLN A 214 -22.63 -22.41 -4.29
N GLU A 215 -21.47 -22.92 -3.87
CA GLU A 215 -20.31 -22.10 -3.55
C GLU A 215 -19.80 -21.35 -4.79
N VAL A 216 -19.69 -22.05 -5.93
CA VAL A 216 -19.25 -21.46 -7.20
C VAL A 216 -20.23 -20.38 -7.67
N VAL A 217 -21.54 -20.64 -7.60
CA VAL A 217 -22.56 -19.65 -8.00
C VAL A 217 -22.53 -18.42 -7.09
N ASN A 218 -22.34 -18.61 -5.78
CA ASN A 218 -22.18 -17.49 -4.85
C ASN A 218 -20.92 -16.68 -5.17
N ALA A 219 -19.80 -17.36 -5.43
CA ALA A 219 -18.55 -16.71 -5.79
C ALA A 219 -18.68 -15.89 -7.08
N MET A 220 -19.37 -16.42 -8.10
CA MET A 220 -19.70 -15.69 -9.33
C MET A 220 -20.55 -14.44 -9.02
N ASN A 221 -21.59 -14.58 -8.19
CA ASN A 221 -22.50 -13.49 -7.87
C ASN A 221 -21.78 -12.36 -7.10
N GLU A 222 -21.00 -12.71 -6.07
CA GLU A 222 -20.20 -11.75 -5.29
C GLU A 222 -19.20 -10.97 -6.14
N ARG A 223 -18.72 -11.57 -7.24
CA ARG A 223 -17.68 -11.02 -8.12
C ARG A 223 -18.23 -10.47 -9.43
N GLY A 224 -19.55 -10.46 -9.61
CA GLY A 224 -20.19 -10.00 -10.84
C GLY A 224 -19.84 -10.85 -12.09
N THR A 225 -19.38 -12.08 -11.91
CA THR A 225 -18.91 -12.94 -13.01
C THR A 225 -20.08 -13.48 -13.82
N LYS A 226 -20.18 -13.08 -15.09
CA LYS A 226 -21.16 -13.64 -16.03
C LYS A 226 -20.69 -14.97 -16.58
N GLY A 227 -21.57 -15.97 -16.62
CA GLY A 227 -21.24 -17.30 -17.09
C GLY A 227 -22.29 -18.34 -16.73
N LYS A 228 -21.88 -19.60 -16.81
CA LYS A 228 -22.69 -20.77 -16.47
C LYS A 228 -21.86 -21.78 -15.70
N VAL A 229 -22.50 -22.46 -14.75
CA VAL A 229 -21.99 -23.70 -14.18
C VAL A 229 -22.68 -24.85 -14.91
N VAL A 230 -21.88 -25.74 -15.49
CA VAL A 230 -22.40 -26.89 -16.27
C VAL A 230 -22.08 -28.16 -15.49
N SER A 231 -23.12 -28.87 -15.07
CA SER A 231 -22.99 -30.22 -14.52
C SER A 231 -22.90 -31.23 -15.65
N ASP A 232 -21.89 -32.10 -15.62
CA ASP A 232 -21.78 -33.28 -16.45
C ASP A 232 -22.28 -34.51 -15.66
N PRO A 233 -23.49 -35.01 -15.94
CA PRO A 233 -24.08 -36.14 -15.21
C PRO A 233 -23.35 -37.47 -15.47
N LEU A 234 -22.52 -37.58 -16.52
CA LEU A 234 -21.77 -38.80 -16.81
C LEU A 234 -20.52 -38.94 -15.92
N THR A 235 -19.91 -37.81 -15.55
CA THR A 235 -18.71 -37.78 -14.70
C THR A 235 -19.01 -37.45 -13.24
N GLY A 236 -20.21 -36.94 -12.94
CA GLY A 236 -20.60 -36.51 -11.59
C GLY A 236 -19.90 -35.21 -11.16
N LEU A 237 -19.28 -34.50 -12.11
CA LEU A 237 -18.58 -33.25 -11.90
C LEU A 237 -19.33 -32.09 -12.54
N ALA A 238 -19.10 -30.88 -12.04
CA ALA A 238 -19.51 -29.64 -12.66
C ALA A 238 -18.28 -28.80 -12.99
N TYR A 239 -18.41 -27.87 -13.93
CA TYR A 239 -17.37 -26.89 -14.21
C TYR A 239 -17.98 -25.51 -14.42
N LEU A 240 -17.20 -24.48 -14.10
CA LEU A 240 -17.53 -23.09 -14.41
C LEU A 240 -17.06 -22.79 -15.83
N GLN A 241 -17.89 -22.10 -16.59
CA GLN A 241 -17.50 -21.45 -17.82
C GLN A 241 -18.03 -20.02 -17.83
N THR A 242 -17.12 -19.04 -17.88
CA THR A 242 -17.51 -17.63 -17.96
C THR A 242 -18.06 -17.29 -19.36
N GLU A 243 -18.71 -16.14 -19.49
CA GLU A 243 -18.86 -15.48 -20.77
C GLU A 243 -17.50 -15.00 -21.29
N VAL A 244 -17.51 -14.48 -22.51
CA VAL A 244 -16.33 -13.82 -23.07
C VAL A 244 -16.19 -12.46 -22.41
N LEU A 245 -15.22 -12.31 -21.54
CA LEU A 245 -15.03 -11.15 -20.70
C LEU A 245 -13.60 -10.59 -20.87
N PRO A 246 -13.40 -9.29 -20.56
CA PRO A 246 -12.08 -8.70 -20.43
C PRO A 246 -11.26 -9.40 -19.32
N ASN A 247 -9.94 -9.49 -19.47
CA ASN A 247 -9.07 -10.17 -18.51
C ASN A 247 -9.28 -9.69 -17.06
N GLY A 248 -9.44 -8.38 -16.83
CA GLY A 248 -9.69 -7.86 -15.47
C GLY A 248 -10.97 -8.38 -14.82
N GLU A 249 -12.00 -8.70 -15.60
CA GLU A 249 -13.24 -9.34 -15.10
C GLU A 249 -13.04 -10.84 -14.83
N LEU A 250 -12.19 -11.50 -15.63
CA LEU A 250 -11.81 -12.89 -15.44
C LEU A 250 -10.87 -13.08 -14.25
N ASP A 251 -9.99 -12.11 -13.97
CA ASP A 251 -9.04 -12.12 -12.86
C ASP A 251 -9.75 -12.18 -11.50
N LYS A 252 -10.94 -11.55 -11.38
CA LYS A 252 -11.76 -11.57 -10.16
C LYS A 252 -12.14 -13.00 -9.77
N ILE A 253 -12.57 -13.83 -10.74
CA ILE A 253 -13.01 -15.20 -10.47
C ILE A 253 -11.85 -16.20 -10.44
N THR A 254 -10.78 -15.96 -11.19
CA THR A 254 -9.59 -16.82 -11.18
C THR A 254 -8.77 -16.65 -9.91
N ALA A 255 -8.66 -15.42 -9.35
CA ALA A 255 -8.06 -15.21 -8.03
C ALA A 255 -8.78 -16.01 -6.92
N TRP A 256 -10.11 -16.10 -6.98
CA TRP A 256 -10.90 -16.93 -6.06
C TRP A 256 -10.62 -18.43 -6.22
N MET A 257 -10.35 -18.87 -7.45
CA MET A 257 -9.92 -20.24 -7.73
C MET A 257 -8.49 -20.50 -7.24
N ASP A 258 -7.58 -19.53 -7.38
CA ASP A 258 -6.19 -19.62 -6.94
C ASP A 258 -6.11 -19.82 -5.41
N GLU A 259 -6.92 -19.10 -4.63
CA GLU A 259 -7.04 -19.28 -3.17
C GLU A 259 -7.40 -20.71 -2.76
N ARG A 260 -8.04 -21.47 -3.67
CA ARG A 260 -8.51 -22.84 -3.46
C ARG A 260 -7.63 -23.88 -4.15
N ASN A 261 -6.52 -23.47 -4.78
CA ASN A 261 -5.70 -24.30 -5.67
C ASN A 261 -6.53 -25.01 -6.76
N TRP A 262 -7.54 -24.33 -7.29
CA TRP A 262 -8.39 -24.88 -8.35
C TRP A 262 -7.79 -24.61 -9.72
N TRP A 263 -7.76 -25.65 -10.55
CA TRP A 263 -7.29 -25.53 -11.92
C TRP A 263 -8.32 -24.80 -12.79
N TYR A 264 -7.84 -23.96 -13.71
CA TYR A 264 -8.63 -23.33 -14.76
C TYR A 264 -7.73 -23.02 -15.95
N GLU A 265 -8.36 -22.69 -17.08
CA GLU A 265 -7.69 -22.25 -18.29
C GLU A 265 -8.37 -21.02 -18.90
N TYR A 266 -7.54 -20.16 -19.50
CA TYR A 266 -7.97 -19.04 -20.33
C TYR A 266 -8.13 -19.51 -21.77
N ILE A 267 -9.34 -19.40 -22.33
CA ILE A 267 -9.64 -19.83 -23.69
C ILE A 267 -9.95 -18.60 -24.54
N LYS A 268 -9.08 -18.35 -25.53
CA LYS A 268 -9.31 -17.32 -26.56
C LYS A 268 -10.49 -17.73 -27.43
N LYS A 269 -11.33 -16.75 -27.77
CA LYS A 269 -12.37 -16.91 -28.78
C LYS A 269 -11.94 -16.33 -30.12
#